data_AF-A0A069I5C9-F1
#
_entry.id   AF-A0A069I5C9-F1
#
_cell.length_a   1.000
_cell.length_b   1.000
_cell.length_c   1.000
_cell.angle_alpha   90.00
_cell.angle_beta   90.00
_cell.angle_gamma   90.00
#
_symmetry.space_group_name_H-M   'P 1'
#
loop_
_entity.id
_entity.type
_entity.pdbx_description
1 polymer ?
#
loop_
_entity_poly.entity_id
_entity_poly.type
_entity_poly.pdbx_seq_one_letter_code
_entity_poly.pdbx_strand_id
1 'polypeptide(L)'
;MTAAALTPYRSARRSYRHLRRPKPLTRRELEDAIAKIKARIFSGGEPFGVFVLKHGRGRRVTLLSVQDPNYRRQLRAMELQRHYIITCDKDSDLMAVWKRLCDFDREQPA
;
A
#
# COMPACT_ATOMS: atom_id res chain seq x y z
N MET A 1 -29.68 -6.14 37.91
CA MET A 1 -28.40 -5.74 37.27
C MET A 1 -27.79 -6.99 36.65
N THR A 2 -27.97 -7.18 35.34
CA THR A 2 -27.64 -8.43 34.64
C THR A 2 -26.45 -8.18 33.73
N ALA A 3 -25.29 -8.74 34.08
CA ALA A 3 -24.09 -8.66 33.29
C ALA A 3 -24.25 -9.52 32.02
N ALA A 4 -24.37 -8.86 30.87
CA ALA A 4 -24.35 -9.52 29.57
C ALA A 4 -22.95 -10.09 29.33
N ALA A 5 -22.85 -11.42 29.35
CA ALA A 5 -21.63 -12.15 29.01
C ALA A 5 -21.23 -11.83 27.57
N LEU A 6 -20.06 -11.20 27.40
CA LEU A 6 -19.44 -10.94 26.12
C LEU A 6 -19.04 -12.27 25.48
N THR A 7 -19.74 -12.64 24.42
CA THR A 7 -19.40 -13.78 23.56
C THR A 7 -17.96 -13.58 23.05
N PRO A 8 -17.02 -14.51 23.28
CA PRO A 8 -15.69 -14.39 22.70
C PRO A 8 -15.82 -14.46 21.18
N TYR A 9 -15.51 -13.33 20.53
CA TYR A 9 -15.39 -13.22 19.09
C TYR A 9 -14.41 -14.31 18.65
N ARG A 10 -14.95 -15.39 18.05
CA ARG A 10 -14.15 -16.47 17.45
C ARG A 10 -13.23 -15.80 16.44
N SER A 11 -11.99 -15.52 16.87
CA SER A 11 -10.91 -15.11 16.00
C SER A 11 -10.74 -16.23 15.00
N ALA A 12 -11.32 -16.05 13.81
CA ALA A 12 -11.08 -16.91 12.68
C ALA A 12 -9.59 -16.78 12.35
N ARG A 13 -8.76 -17.61 13.02
CA ARG A 13 -7.42 -17.94 12.59
C ARG A 13 -7.59 -18.70 11.27
N ARG A 14 -7.90 -17.97 10.21
CA ARG A 14 -7.76 -18.45 8.84
C ARG A 14 -6.27 -18.66 8.68
N SER A 15 -5.85 -19.91 8.83
CA SER A 15 -4.50 -20.37 8.55
C SER A 15 -4.09 -19.75 7.20
N TYR A 16 -3.13 -18.83 7.24
CA TYR A 16 -2.56 -18.20 6.05
C TYR A 16 -1.82 -19.29 5.27
N ARG A 17 -2.57 -20.14 4.55
CA ARG A 17 -2.04 -21.05 3.53
C ARG A 17 -1.28 -20.20 2.53
N HIS A 18 0.04 -20.19 2.70
CA HIS A 18 1.06 -19.72 1.76
C HIS A 18 0.58 -18.66 0.76
N LEU A 19 0.22 -17.47 1.25
CA LEU A 19 0.15 -16.30 0.37
C LEU A 19 1.57 -16.11 -0.19
N ARG A 20 1.77 -16.50 -1.46
CA ARG A 20 3.04 -16.39 -2.18
C ARG A 20 3.73 -15.10 -1.77
N ARG A 21 5.01 -15.20 -1.39
CA ARG A 21 5.84 -14.03 -1.08
C ARG A 21 5.65 -13.03 -2.21
N PRO A 22 5.33 -11.78 -1.88
CA PRO A 22 5.10 -10.81 -2.92
C PRO A 22 6.43 -10.59 -3.65
N LYS A 23 6.38 -10.45 -4.98
CA LYS A 23 7.60 -10.31 -5.76
C LYS A 23 8.08 -8.86 -5.68
N PRO A 24 9.38 -8.55 -5.62
CA PRO A 24 9.84 -7.18 -5.76
C PRO A 24 9.28 -6.50 -7.02
N LEU A 25 9.11 -5.18 -7.00
CA LEU A 25 8.79 -4.43 -8.21
C LEU A 25 9.91 -4.59 -9.24
N THR A 26 9.53 -4.74 -10.51
CA THR A 26 10.48 -4.73 -11.62
C THR A 26 11.05 -3.33 -11.82
N ARG A 27 12.23 -3.21 -12.44
CA ARG A 27 12.84 -1.92 -12.76
C ARG A 27 11.89 -0.98 -13.52
N ARG A 28 11.16 -1.52 -14.51
CA ARG A 28 10.17 -0.77 -15.29
C ARG A 28 9.00 -0.27 -14.45
N GLU A 29 8.51 -1.09 -13.51
CA GLU A 29 7.45 -0.68 -12.57
C GLU A 29 7.93 0.41 -11.61
N LEU A 30 9.20 0.34 -11.15
CA LEU A 30 9.82 1.36 -10.30
C LEU A 30 9.99 2.70 -11.02
N GLU A 31 10.50 2.67 -12.25
CA GLU A 31 10.71 3.87 -13.08
C GLU A 31 9.37 4.56 -13.39
N ASP A 32 8.33 3.79 -13.73
CA ASP A 32 6.98 4.33 -13.96
C ASP A 32 6.34 4.87 -12.66
N ALA A 33 6.55 4.19 -11.53
CA ALA A 33 6.07 4.65 -10.23
C ALA A 33 6.69 5.99 -9.82
N ILE A 34 8.04 6.08 -9.87
CA ILE A 34 8.73 7.29 -9.42
C ILE A 34 8.42 8.48 -10.32
N ALA A 35 8.27 8.28 -11.63
CA ALA A 35 7.88 9.35 -12.55
C ALA A 35 6.51 9.94 -12.20
N LYS A 36 5.52 9.09 -11.90
CA LYS A 36 4.17 9.52 -11.51
C LYS A 36 4.15 10.22 -10.15
N ILE A 37 4.87 9.67 -9.18
CA ILE A 37 4.96 10.26 -7.83
C ILE A 37 5.65 11.61 -7.92
N LYS A 38 6.79 11.69 -8.63
CA LYS A 38 7.51 12.93 -8.88
C LYS A 38 6.59 13.99 -9.50
N ALA A 39 5.91 13.67 -10.59
CA ALA A 39 5.00 14.61 -11.25
C ALA A 39 3.92 15.14 -10.30
N ARG A 40 3.38 14.30 -9.42
CA ARG A 40 2.33 14.68 -8.47
C ARG A 40 2.84 15.47 -7.26
N ILE A 41 4.06 15.20 -6.80
CA ILE A 41 4.74 16.02 -5.77
C ILE A 41 4.99 17.42 -6.34
N PHE A 42 5.55 17.51 -7.55
CA PHE A 42 5.85 18.79 -8.19
C PHE A 42 4.60 19.60 -8.55
N SER A 43 3.46 18.95 -8.80
CA SER A 43 2.20 19.67 -9.00
C SER A 43 1.67 20.34 -7.72
N GLY A 44 2.27 20.09 -6.55
CA GLY A 44 1.93 20.76 -5.28
C GLY A 44 0.52 20.47 -4.77
N GLY A 45 -0.04 19.32 -5.15
CA GLY A 45 -1.42 18.95 -4.86
C GLY A 45 -1.62 18.35 -3.47
N GLU A 46 -2.83 17.85 -3.24
CA GLU A 46 -3.20 17.17 -1.99
C GLU A 46 -2.34 15.92 -1.72
N PRO A 47 -2.15 15.56 -0.43
CA PRO A 47 -1.49 14.31 -0.08
C PRO A 47 -2.15 13.10 -0.74
N PHE A 48 -1.34 12.12 -1.11
CA PHE A 48 -1.80 10.95 -1.82
C PHE A 48 -1.07 9.68 -1.36
N GLY A 49 -1.78 8.55 -1.33
CA GLY A 49 -1.16 7.25 -1.10
C GLY A 49 -0.65 6.64 -2.39
N VAL A 50 0.44 5.89 -2.26
CA VAL A 50 1.04 5.06 -3.31
C VAL A 50 0.64 3.62 -3.07
N PHE A 51 -0.10 3.06 -4.03
CA PHE A 51 -0.67 1.72 -3.97
C PHE A 51 -0.17 0.88 -5.14
N VAL A 52 0.14 -0.39 -4.91
CA VAL A 52 0.49 -1.33 -5.99
C VAL A 52 -0.62 -2.37 -6.12
N LEU A 53 -1.42 -2.22 -7.17
CA LEU A 53 -2.57 -3.08 -7.43
C LEU A 53 -2.25 -4.08 -8.53
N LYS A 54 -2.83 -5.28 -8.44
CA LYS A 54 -2.74 -6.26 -9.52
C LYS A 54 -3.55 -5.77 -10.73
N HIS A 55 -2.95 -5.77 -11.91
CA HIS A 55 -3.61 -5.37 -13.15
C HIS A 55 -3.26 -6.37 -14.26
N GLY A 56 -4.22 -7.21 -14.64
CA GLY A 56 -4.01 -8.30 -15.59
C GLY A 56 -2.94 -9.30 -15.12
N ARG A 57 -1.90 -9.48 -15.93
CA ARG A 57 -0.73 -10.33 -15.63
C ARG A 57 0.38 -9.60 -14.83
N GLY A 58 0.27 -8.29 -14.62
CA GLY A 58 1.28 -7.47 -13.96
C GLY A 58 0.74 -6.69 -12.76
N ARG A 59 1.47 -5.66 -12.35
CA ARG A 59 1.05 -4.71 -11.33
C ARG A 59 1.02 -3.30 -11.89
N ARG A 60 0.19 -2.46 -11.27
CA ARG A 60 0.09 -1.04 -11.60
C ARG A 60 0.19 -0.24 -10.32
N VAL A 61 1.04 0.79 -10.36
CA VAL A 61 1.11 1.78 -9.29
C VAL A 61 0.00 2.80 -9.50
N THR A 62 -0.86 2.92 -8.49
CA THR A 62 -2.00 3.83 -8.45
C THR A 62 -1.76 4.85 -7.35
N LEU A 63 -1.97 6.12 -7.67
CA LEU A 63 -1.89 7.23 -6.73
C LEU A 63 -3.32 7.69 -6.40
N LEU A 64 -3.70 7.64 -5.13
CA LEU A 64 -5.03 8.06 -4.68
C LEU A 64 -4.89 9.23 -3.71
N SER A 65 -5.63 10.32 -3.93
CA SER A 65 -5.71 11.41 -2.93
C SER A 65 -6.23 10.84 -1.60
N VAL A 66 -5.73 11.34 -0.48
CA VAL A 66 -6.23 10.98 0.85
C VAL A 66 -7.72 11.32 1.02
N GLN A 67 -8.23 12.26 0.23
CA GLN A 67 -9.65 12.64 0.21
C GLN A 67 -10.50 11.73 -0.69
N ASP A 68 -9.89 10.92 -1.55
CA ASP A 68 -10.63 10.00 -2.42
C ASP A 68 -11.35 8.94 -1.56
N PRO A 69 -12.67 8.72 -1.72
CA PRO A 69 -13.40 7.68 -1.00
C PRO A 69 -12.77 6.28 -1.15
N ASN A 70 -12.10 6.03 -2.27
CA ASN A 70 -11.40 4.79 -2.53
C ASN A 70 -10.09 4.68 -1.74
N TYR A 71 -9.46 5.78 -1.29
CA TYR A 71 -8.26 5.73 -0.46
C TYR A 71 -8.50 4.93 0.82
N ARG A 72 -9.58 5.26 1.55
CA ARG A 72 -9.96 4.52 2.77
C ARG A 72 -10.38 3.08 2.49
N ARG A 73 -11.05 2.84 1.36
CA ARG A 73 -11.45 1.49 0.95
C ARG A 73 -10.22 0.63 0.63
N GLN A 74 -9.24 1.19 -0.05
CA GLN A 74 -7.97 0.52 -0.32
C GLN A 74 -7.26 0.24 1.00
N LEU A 75 -7.07 1.24 1.89
CA LEU A 75 -6.44 1.02 3.20
C LEU A 75 -7.09 -0.14 4.00
N ARG A 76 -8.42 -0.25 4.01
CA ARG A 76 -9.13 -1.37 4.67
C ARG A 76 -8.93 -2.72 3.97
N ALA A 77 -8.95 -2.75 2.63
CA ALA A 77 -8.61 -3.95 1.88
C ALA A 77 -7.15 -4.39 2.17
N MET A 78 -6.31 -3.47 2.62
CA MET A 78 -4.88 -3.63 2.85
C MET A 78 -4.50 -3.97 4.29
N GLU A 79 -5.37 -3.74 5.28
CA GLU A 79 -5.25 -4.40 6.60
C GLU A 79 -5.21 -5.94 6.47
N LEU A 80 -5.64 -6.45 5.31
CA LEU A 80 -5.53 -7.86 4.93
C LEU A 80 -4.51 -8.14 3.80
N GLN A 81 -3.89 -7.13 3.13
CA GLN A 81 -2.99 -7.33 1.97
C GLN A 81 -1.88 -6.26 1.71
N ARG A 82 -0.73 -6.79 1.25
CA ARG A 82 0.62 -6.23 0.96
C ARG A 82 0.73 -5.16 -0.14
N HIS A 83 -0.23 -4.26 -0.30
CA HIS A 83 -0.31 -3.38 -1.48
C HIS A 83 0.07 -1.90 -1.23
N TYR A 84 0.35 -1.52 0.03
CA TYR A 84 0.55 -0.13 0.46
C TYR A 84 2.03 0.15 0.59
N ILE A 85 2.49 1.26 0.00
CA ILE A 85 3.90 1.64 0.10
C ILE A 85 4.07 2.75 1.11
N ILE A 86 3.45 3.90 0.83
CA ILE A 86 3.68 5.16 1.55
C ILE A 86 2.60 6.17 1.16
N THR A 87 2.36 7.15 2.02
CA THR A 87 1.61 8.37 1.70
C THR A 87 2.61 9.50 1.50
N CYS A 88 2.47 10.21 0.39
CA CYS A 88 3.32 11.34 0.00
C CYS A 88 2.50 12.63 -0.04
N ASP A 89 3.20 13.74 0.07
CA ASP A 89 2.75 15.12 -0.10
C ASP A 89 3.80 15.92 -0.89
N LYS A 90 3.58 17.24 -1.03
CA LYS A 90 4.49 18.13 -1.76
C LYS A 90 5.90 18.23 -1.16
N ASP A 91 6.04 17.92 0.14
CA ASP A 91 7.29 18.06 0.90
C ASP A 91 8.03 16.72 1.04
N SER A 92 7.49 15.66 0.41
CA SER A 92 8.04 14.31 0.50
C SER A 92 9.37 14.17 -0.22
N ASP A 93 10.37 13.62 0.48
CA ASP A 93 11.68 13.31 -0.07
C ASP A 93 11.61 12.16 -1.09
N LEU A 94 11.94 12.46 -2.35
CA LEU A 94 11.98 11.49 -3.44
C LEU A 94 12.94 10.33 -3.16
N MET A 95 14.03 10.56 -2.42
CA MET A 95 14.97 9.49 -2.08
C MET A 95 14.40 8.52 -1.06
N ALA A 96 13.74 9.04 -0.03
CA ALA A 96 12.99 8.22 0.92
C ALA A 96 11.87 7.43 0.22
N VAL A 97 11.14 8.05 -0.70
CA VAL A 97 10.09 7.39 -1.50
C VAL A 97 10.68 6.28 -2.38
N TRP A 98 11.80 6.55 -3.07
CA TRP A 98 12.49 5.55 -3.88
C TRP A 98 12.92 4.34 -3.05
N LYS A 99 13.51 4.58 -1.88
CA LYS A 99 13.90 3.50 -0.97
C LYS A 99 12.69 2.64 -0.56
N ARG A 100 11.57 3.28 -0.19
CA ARG A 100 10.33 2.57 0.16
C ARG A 100 9.77 1.76 -1.00
N LEU A 101 9.85 2.26 -2.23
CA LEU A 101 9.46 1.51 -3.44
C LEU A 101 10.37 0.30 -3.68
N CYS A 102 11.68 0.44 -3.48
CA CYS A 102 12.62 -0.67 -3.63
C CYS A 102 12.47 -1.74 -2.54
N ASP A 103 12.14 -1.31 -1.32
CA ASP A 103 11.93 -2.20 -0.17
C ASP A 103 10.53 -2.81 -0.16
N PHE A 104 9.61 -2.26 -0.94
CA PHE A 104 8.28 -2.80 -1.15
C PHE A 104 8.39 -4.21 -1.74
N ASP A 105 8.01 -5.21 -0.94
CA ASP A 105 8.11 -6.65 -1.21
C ASP A 105 9.51 -7.29 -1.08
N ARG A 106 10.52 -6.57 -0.58
CA ARG A 106 11.75 -7.20 -0.08
C ARG A 106 11.48 -7.72 1.34
N GLU A 107 11.93 -8.94 1.63
CA GLU A 107 11.89 -9.45 3.00
C GLU A 107 12.67 -8.48 3.88
N GLN A 108 11.98 -7.80 4.80
CA GLN A 108 12.68 -7.15 5.90
C GLN A 108 13.37 -8.26 6.70
N PRO A 109 14.68 -8.17 6.96
CA PRO A 109 15.32 -9.10 7.88
C PRO A 109 14.58 -9.02 9.22
N ALA A 110 14.25 -10.20 9.74
CA ALA A 110 13.54 -10.38 11.00
C ALA A 110 14.30 -9.76 12.18
#